data_AF-A0A090F839-F1
#
_entry.id   AF-A0A090F839-F1
#
_cell.length_a   1.000
_cell.length_b   1.000
_cell.length_c   1.000
_cell.angle_alpha   90.00
_cell.angle_beta   90.00
_cell.angle_gamma   90.00
#
_symmetry.space_group_name_H-M   'P 1'
#
loop_
_entity.id
_entity.type
_entity.pdbx_description
1 polymer ?
#
loop_
_entity_poly.entity_id
_entity_poly.type
_entity_poly.pdbx_seq_one_letter_code
_entity_poly.pdbx_strand_id
1 'polypeptide(L)'
;MSKKAETVVIAAFTEEDAARLTGLSVRQLRHWDRTKFFAPSLGNENRKLAYSRLYSFKDLVALRVLDELRNESRVSMQHLREVKDKLLALGEHWSSTTLYVLKKRVVFVNNETRQHEEVVSGQGVLQIPLQVVAGDMQERVRLWRQRDSSAAGRIEKRHGFGNTSVVAGTRIPVGNIKAFAESGYSIEQIMREYPTLTRSDVEAALAFDSAA
;
A
#
# COMPACT_ATOMS: atom_id res chain seq x y z
N MET A 1 10.36 30.90 -13.02
CA MET A 1 9.21 30.05 -13.40
C MET A 1 9.57 28.61 -13.08
N SER A 2 9.12 28.09 -11.94
CA SER A 2 9.48 26.73 -11.50
C SER A 2 8.62 25.71 -12.24
N LYS A 3 9.22 24.88 -13.09
CA LYS A 3 8.57 23.70 -13.66
C LYS A 3 8.17 22.80 -12.50
N LYS A 4 6.88 22.78 -12.13
CA LYS A 4 6.32 21.69 -11.33
C LYS A 4 6.59 20.42 -12.11
N ALA A 5 7.47 19.57 -11.60
CA ALA A 5 7.52 18.18 -12.07
C ALA A 5 6.12 17.61 -11.85
N GLU A 6 5.45 17.21 -12.93
CA GLU A 6 4.29 16.34 -12.84
C GLU A 6 4.77 15.06 -12.17
N THR A 7 4.58 14.96 -10.86
CA THR A 7 4.71 13.70 -10.17
C THR A 7 3.61 12.81 -10.73
N VAL A 8 3.95 12.00 -11.72
CA VAL A 8 3.07 10.94 -12.22
C VAL A 8 2.87 9.96 -11.07
N VAL A 9 1.80 10.16 -10.31
CA VAL A 9 1.42 9.25 -9.22
C VAL A 9 0.82 8.01 -9.89
N ILE A 10 1.66 6.99 -10.11
CA ILE A 10 1.25 5.73 -10.77
C ILE A 10 0.27 4.92 -9.88
N ALA A 11 0.26 5.17 -8.56
CA ALA A 11 -0.82 4.88 -7.62
C ALA A 11 -0.47 5.33 -6.19
N ALA A 12 -1.50 5.57 -5.37
CA ALA A 12 -1.40 5.75 -3.93
C ALA A 12 -2.27 4.70 -3.21
N PHE A 13 -1.77 4.18 -2.09
CA PHE A 13 -2.41 3.09 -1.34
C PHE A 13 -2.75 3.56 0.07
N THR A 14 -3.94 3.23 0.59
CA THR A 14 -4.30 3.55 1.98
C THR A 14 -3.59 2.63 2.97
N GLU A 15 -3.72 2.90 4.27
CA GLU A 15 -3.17 2.03 5.30
C GLU A 15 -3.82 0.64 5.30
N GLU A 16 -5.10 0.53 4.93
CA GLU A 16 -5.77 -0.76 4.76
C GLU A 16 -5.24 -1.53 3.55
N ASP A 17 -5.01 -0.83 2.44
CA ASP A 17 -4.44 -1.41 1.23
C ASP A 17 -3.01 -1.90 1.50
N ALA A 18 -2.20 -1.07 2.16
CA ALA A 18 -0.84 -1.41 2.56
C ALA A 18 -0.82 -2.61 3.51
N ALA A 19 -1.69 -2.65 4.52
CA ALA A 19 -1.81 -3.79 5.43
C ALA A 19 -2.10 -5.09 4.67
N ARG A 20 -3.11 -5.07 3.80
CA ARG A 20 -3.51 -6.23 2.98
C ARG A 20 -2.42 -6.69 2.01
N LEU A 21 -1.74 -5.74 1.36
CA LEU A 21 -0.71 -6.01 0.35
C LEU A 21 0.63 -6.37 0.96
N THR A 22 0.90 -6.08 2.22
CA THR A 22 2.20 -6.36 2.84
C THR A 22 2.15 -7.50 3.86
N GLY A 23 0.98 -7.79 4.43
CA GLY A 23 0.84 -8.74 5.54
C GLY A 23 0.92 -8.09 6.93
N LEU A 24 1.33 -6.81 7.00
CA LEU A 24 1.38 -6.05 8.24
C LEU A 24 -0.01 -5.68 8.75
N SER A 25 -0.18 -5.62 10.07
CA SER A 25 -1.38 -5.03 10.65
C SER A 25 -1.37 -3.50 10.52
N VAL A 26 -2.55 -2.89 10.38
CA VAL A 26 -2.72 -1.41 10.42
C VAL A 26 -2.12 -0.81 11.70
N ARG A 27 -2.20 -1.54 12.82
CA ARG A 27 -1.58 -1.14 14.08
C ARG A 27 -0.05 -1.07 13.99
N GLN A 28 0.60 -2.05 13.35
CA GLN A 28 2.04 -2.02 13.12
C GLN A 28 2.42 -0.83 12.24
N LEU A 29 1.70 -0.60 11.14
CA LEU A 29 1.94 0.56 10.24
C LEU A 29 1.86 1.89 11.00
N ARG A 30 0.78 2.11 11.76
CA ARG A 30 0.60 3.32 12.58
C ARG A 30 1.65 3.45 13.68
N HIS A 31 2.07 2.34 14.30
CA HIS A 31 3.12 2.34 15.31
C HIS A 31 4.48 2.72 14.71
N TRP A 32 4.83 2.17 13.55
CA TRP A 32 6.08 2.48 12.85
C TRP A 32 6.11 3.94 12.35
N ASP A 33 4.98 4.48 11.89
CA ASP A 33 4.84 5.91 11.56
C ASP A 33 5.02 6.79 12.79
N ARG A 34 4.33 6.47 13.89
CA ARG A 34 4.43 7.23 15.15
C ARG A 34 5.84 7.22 15.74
N THR A 35 6.52 6.08 15.66
CA THR A 35 7.90 5.93 16.17
C THR A 35 8.95 6.37 15.16
N LYS A 36 8.54 6.91 13.99
CA LYS A 36 9.42 7.35 12.90
C LYS A 36 10.34 6.26 12.36
N PHE A 37 10.05 4.99 12.67
CA PHE A 37 10.76 3.86 12.09
C PHE A 37 10.48 3.78 10.59
N PHE A 38 9.22 3.89 10.19
CA PHE A 38 8.81 3.94 8.79
C PHE A 38 7.66 4.93 8.63
N ALA A 39 7.80 5.92 7.74
CA ALA A 39 6.78 6.92 7.48
C ALA A 39 6.26 6.80 6.04
N PRO A 40 4.94 6.94 5.81
CA PRO A 40 4.37 6.94 4.47
C PRO A 40 4.92 8.10 3.63
N SER A 41 5.43 7.82 2.44
CA SER A 41 6.06 8.81 1.56
C SER A 41 5.08 9.82 0.97
N LEU A 42 3.80 9.46 0.83
CA LEU A 42 2.72 10.32 0.34
C LEU A 42 1.80 10.81 1.48
N GLY A 43 2.20 10.60 2.74
CA GLY A 43 1.39 10.95 3.90
C GLY A 43 1.42 12.45 4.23
N ASN A 44 0.31 12.98 4.74
CA ASN A 44 0.20 14.36 5.21
C ASN A 44 0.64 14.48 6.68
N GLU A 45 1.50 15.44 7.00
CA GLU A 45 2.00 15.69 8.37
C GLU A 45 0.88 15.71 9.42
N ASN A 46 -0.27 16.31 9.08
CA ASN A 46 -1.45 16.29 9.93
C ASN A 46 -2.15 14.92 9.86
N ARG A 47 -1.75 14.03 10.78
CA ARG A 47 -2.30 12.67 10.93
C ARG A 47 -3.76 12.61 11.38
N LYS A 48 -4.42 13.75 11.63
CA LYS A 48 -5.87 13.84 11.93
C LYS A 48 -6.74 13.88 10.67
N LEU A 49 -6.16 14.22 9.52
CA LEU A 49 -6.89 14.28 8.27
C LEU A 49 -7.24 12.86 7.78
N ALA A 50 -8.39 12.76 7.12
CA ALA A 50 -8.74 11.58 6.34
C ALA A 50 -7.65 11.33 5.28
N TYR A 51 -7.27 10.07 5.09
CA TYR A 51 -6.21 9.67 4.15
C TYR A 51 -4.84 10.34 4.43
N SER A 52 -4.55 10.70 5.68
CA SER A 52 -3.24 11.26 6.06
C SER A 52 -2.07 10.27 5.94
N ARG A 53 -2.35 8.98 5.72
CA ARG A 53 -1.36 7.91 5.50
C ARG A 53 -1.59 7.28 4.14
N LEU A 54 -0.91 7.82 3.13
CA LEU A 54 -0.88 7.25 1.79
C LEU A 54 0.52 6.73 1.50
N TYR A 55 0.57 5.50 1.01
CA TYR A 55 1.80 4.78 0.70
C TYR A 55 2.02 4.78 -0.81
N SER A 56 3.28 4.92 -1.22
CA SER A 56 3.69 4.69 -2.60
C SER A 56 3.91 3.20 -2.86
N PHE A 57 4.03 2.79 -4.12
CA PHE A 57 4.45 1.42 -4.46
C PHE A 57 5.81 1.07 -3.83
N LYS A 58 6.75 2.04 -3.83
CA LYS A 58 8.07 1.89 -3.22
C LYS A 58 7.97 1.61 -1.72
N ASP A 59 6.98 2.22 -1.04
CA ASP A 59 6.72 1.96 0.37
C ASP A 59 6.19 0.54 0.58
N LEU A 60 5.29 0.05 -0.27
CA LEU A 60 4.75 -1.32 -0.16
C LEU A 60 5.84 -2.38 -0.25
N VAL A 61 6.77 -2.22 -1.21
CA VAL A 61 7.93 -3.13 -1.33
C VAL A 61 8.77 -3.11 -0.06
N ALA A 62 9.10 -1.92 0.45
CA ALA A 62 9.88 -1.76 1.67
C ALA A 62 9.18 -2.37 2.90
N LEU A 63 7.88 -2.13 3.05
CA LEU A 63 7.07 -2.65 4.15
C LEU A 63 6.97 -4.18 4.11
N ARG A 64 6.86 -4.77 2.92
CA ARG A 64 6.83 -6.24 2.78
C ARG A 64 8.20 -6.87 3.08
N VAL A 65 9.30 -6.20 2.75
CA VAL A 65 10.62 -6.61 3.25
C VAL A 65 10.67 -6.53 4.78
N LEU A 66 10.20 -5.44 5.37
CA LEU A 66 10.19 -5.27 6.82
C LEU A 66 9.28 -6.30 7.54
N ASP A 67 8.17 -6.68 6.92
CA ASP A 67 7.28 -7.76 7.38
C ASP A 67 8.04 -9.08 7.49
N GLU A 68 8.70 -9.49 6.42
CA GLU A 68 9.51 -10.71 6.36
C GLU A 68 10.65 -10.70 7.38
N LEU A 69 11.37 -9.59 7.51
CA LEU A 69 12.44 -9.44 8.48
C LEU A 69 11.92 -9.52 9.93
N ARG A 70 10.86 -8.78 10.23
CA ARG A 70 10.40 -8.60 11.60
C ARG A 70 9.53 -9.75 12.09
N ASN A 71 8.58 -10.19 11.28
CA ASN A 71 7.51 -11.10 11.70
C ASN A 71 7.89 -12.55 11.40
N GLU A 72 8.39 -12.85 10.20
CA GLU A 72 8.79 -14.22 9.82
C GLU A 72 10.16 -14.57 10.39
N SER A 73 11.17 -13.74 10.10
CA SER A 73 12.56 -13.97 10.51
C SER A 73 12.87 -13.57 11.96
N ARG A 74 11.92 -12.91 12.65
CA ARG A 74 12.02 -12.47 14.05
C ARG A 74 13.24 -11.58 14.35
N VAL A 75 13.65 -10.73 13.40
CA VAL A 75 14.70 -9.73 13.61
C VAL A 75 14.23 -8.70 14.64
N SER A 76 15.13 -8.25 15.53
CA SER A 76 14.78 -7.29 16.57
C SER A 76 14.54 -5.89 15.99
N MET A 77 13.59 -5.12 16.55
CA MET A 77 13.35 -3.74 16.11
C MET A 77 14.58 -2.83 16.32
N GLN A 78 15.44 -3.17 17.28
CA GLN A 78 16.69 -2.45 17.52
C GLN A 78 17.65 -2.66 16.34
N HIS A 79 17.89 -3.90 15.95
CA HIS A 79 18.72 -4.24 14.79
C HIS A 79 18.18 -3.61 13.51
N LEU A 80 16.85 -3.64 13.30
CA LEU A 80 16.24 -3.00 12.13
C LEU A 80 16.45 -1.49 12.08
N ARG A 81 16.54 -0.80 13.23
CA ARG A 81 16.88 0.63 13.27
C ARG A 81 18.33 0.87 12.89
N GLU A 82 19.25 0.08 13.43
CA GLU A 82 20.67 0.15 13.06
C GLU A 82 20.87 -0.07 11.55
N VAL A 83 20.17 -1.05 10.99
CA VAL A 83 20.18 -1.32 9.54
C VAL A 83 19.60 -0.15 8.75
N LYS A 84 18.49 0.44 9.20
CA LYS A 84 17.89 1.62 8.57
C LYS A 84 18.91 2.76 8.48
N ASP A 85 19.60 3.05 9.58
CA ASP A 85 20.54 4.16 9.66
C ASP A 85 21.75 3.93 8.75
N LYS A 86 22.23 2.68 8.65
CA LYS A 86 23.30 2.31 7.70
C LYS A 86 22.85 2.39 6.23
N LEU A 87 21.65 1.93 5.90
CA LEU A 87 21.10 2.07 4.55
C LEU A 87 21.00 3.55 4.15
N LEU A 88 20.52 4.40 5.06
CA LEU A 88 20.46 5.85 4.84
C LEU A 88 21.84 6.47 4.62
N ALA A 89 22.85 6.06 5.40
CA ALA A 89 24.23 6.52 5.23
C ALA A 89 24.83 6.14 3.86
N LEU A 90 24.39 5.02 3.29
CA LEU A 90 24.78 4.55 1.95
C LEU A 90 23.91 5.13 0.82
N GLY A 91 22.91 5.96 1.15
CA GLY A 91 21.94 6.45 0.17
C GLY A 91 20.97 5.37 -0.35
N GLU A 92 20.93 4.21 0.28
CA GLU A 92 20.07 3.10 -0.07
C GLU A 92 18.74 3.12 0.70
N HIS A 93 17.79 2.29 0.25
CA HIS A 93 16.46 2.18 0.85
C HIS A 93 16.04 0.71 0.91
N TRP A 94 15.17 0.36 1.85
CA TRP A 94 14.62 -0.99 2.03
C TRP A 94 14.05 -1.65 0.77
N SER A 95 13.65 -0.85 -0.22
CA SER A 95 13.07 -1.31 -1.49
C SER A 95 14.04 -1.28 -2.67
N SER A 96 15.26 -0.76 -2.47
CA SER A 96 16.28 -0.63 -3.51
C SER A 96 17.31 -1.77 -3.49
N THR A 97 17.32 -2.59 -2.44
CA THR A 97 18.44 -3.48 -2.13
C THR A 97 17.99 -4.92 -1.95
N THR A 98 18.77 -5.87 -2.46
CA THR A 98 18.60 -7.28 -2.12
C THR A 98 19.15 -7.49 -0.72
N LEU A 99 18.26 -7.67 0.26
CA LEU A 99 18.61 -7.93 1.64
C LEU A 99 18.61 -9.43 1.91
N TYR A 100 19.52 -9.88 2.76
CA TYR A 100 19.69 -11.27 3.16
C TYR A 100 19.49 -11.37 4.68
N VAL A 101 18.99 -12.50 5.17
CA VAL A 101 18.86 -12.75 6.61
C VAL A 101 19.69 -13.96 7.01
N LEU A 102 20.46 -13.80 8.08
CA LEU A 102 21.15 -14.90 8.72
C LEU A 102 21.12 -14.75 10.24
N LYS A 103 20.72 -15.81 10.97
CA LYS A 103 20.70 -15.84 12.45
C LYS A 103 20.00 -14.61 13.04
N LYS A 104 18.91 -14.16 12.41
CA LYS A 104 18.14 -12.95 12.77
C LYS A 104 18.88 -11.62 12.59
N ARG A 105 19.90 -11.57 11.72
CA ARG A 105 20.61 -10.35 11.34
C ARG A 105 20.47 -10.11 9.84
N VAL A 106 20.34 -8.84 9.47
CA VAL A 106 20.28 -8.38 8.08
C VAL A 106 21.70 -8.27 7.52
N VAL A 107 21.90 -8.77 6.31
CA VAL A 107 23.12 -8.71 5.50
C VAL A 107 22.72 -8.07 4.17
N PHE A 108 23.57 -7.24 3.58
CA PHE A 108 23.31 -6.65 2.26
C PHE A 108 24.52 -6.85 1.35
N VAL A 109 24.29 -6.80 0.03
CA VAL A 109 25.37 -6.71 -0.93
C VAL A 109 25.66 -5.24 -1.14
N ASN A 110 26.87 -4.81 -0.79
CA ASN A 110 27.32 -3.47 -1.11
C ASN A 110 27.53 -3.38 -2.63
N ASN A 111 26.82 -2.45 -3.27
CA ASN A 111 26.84 -2.31 -4.73
C ASN A 111 28.19 -1.77 -5.26
N GLU A 112 28.99 -1.11 -4.41
CA GLU A 112 30.32 -0.60 -4.74
C GLU A 112 31.40 -1.70 -4.67
N THR A 113 31.34 -2.57 -3.65
CA THR A 113 32.35 -3.61 -3.43
C THR A 113 31.97 -4.97 -4.03
N ARG A 114 30.70 -5.17 -4.41
CA ARG A 114 30.11 -6.46 -4.81
C ARG A 114 30.33 -7.59 -3.78
N GLN A 115 30.61 -7.24 -2.52
CA GLN A 115 30.82 -8.21 -1.44
C GLN A 115 29.59 -8.27 -0.52
N HIS A 116 29.39 -9.44 0.08
CA HIS A 116 28.32 -9.69 1.06
C HIS A 116 28.82 -9.29 2.45
N GLU A 117 28.27 -8.23 3.03
CA GLU A 117 28.67 -7.73 4.33
C GLU A 117 27.51 -7.78 5.32
N GLU A 118 27.75 -8.35 6.50
CA GLU A 118 26.80 -8.24 7.59
C GLU A 118 26.67 -6.78 8.02
N VAL A 119 25.44 -6.26 7.97
CA VAL A 119 25.17 -4.82 8.16
C VAL A 119 25.80 -4.30 9.45
N VAL A 120 25.86 -5.10 10.52
CA VAL A 120 26.37 -4.64 11.82
C VAL A 120 27.85 -5.02 12.06
N SER A 121 28.31 -6.20 11.64
CA SER A 121 29.63 -6.72 12.03
C SER A 121 30.71 -6.73 10.94
N GLY A 122 30.35 -6.61 9.66
CA GLY A 122 31.30 -6.74 8.54
C GLY A 122 31.82 -8.15 8.28
N GLN A 123 31.32 -9.19 8.97
CA GLN A 123 31.70 -10.59 8.68
C GLN A 123 30.94 -11.15 7.48
N GLY A 124 31.64 -11.80 6.55
CA GLY A 124 31.03 -12.50 5.42
C GLY A 124 30.29 -13.76 5.87
N VAL A 125 29.07 -14.00 5.37
CA VAL A 125 28.29 -15.18 5.77
C VAL A 125 27.50 -15.85 4.64
N LEU A 126 27.41 -17.18 4.74
CA LEU A 126 26.72 -18.13 3.85
C LEU A 126 25.19 -17.88 3.82
N GLN A 127 24.55 -18.05 2.65
CA GLN A 127 23.29 -17.38 2.28
C GLN A 127 22.01 -18.24 2.47
N ILE A 128 20.89 -17.60 2.85
CA ILE A 128 19.54 -17.98 2.39
C ILE A 128 19.03 -16.78 1.58
N PRO A 129 18.74 -16.92 0.28
CA PRO A 129 18.32 -15.79 -0.55
C PRO A 129 16.91 -15.34 -0.18
N LEU A 130 16.78 -14.09 0.28
CA LEU A 130 15.51 -13.37 0.27
C LEU A 130 15.40 -12.69 -1.10
N GLN A 131 15.01 -13.47 -2.11
CA GLN A 131 14.81 -12.95 -3.45
C GLN A 131 13.57 -12.04 -3.51
N VAL A 132 13.84 -10.77 -3.80
CA VAL A 132 12.98 -9.78 -4.47
C VAL A 132 11.47 -9.94 -4.22
N VAL A 133 11.01 -9.30 -3.15
CA VAL A 133 9.60 -8.99 -2.89
C VAL A 133 8.96 -8.13 -3.98
N ALA A 134 9.75 -7.39 -4.77
CA ALA A 134 9.20 -6.40 -5.71
C ALA A 134 8.38 -7.04 -6.85
N GLY A 135 8.85 -8.15 -7.44
CA GLY A 135 8.14 -8.84 -8.52
C GLY A 135 6.81 -9.45 -8.04
N ASP A 136 6.83 -10.13 -6.90
CA ASP A 136 5.62 -10.63 -6.23
C ASP A 136 4.68 -9.46 -5.87
N MET A 137 5.20 -8.37 -5.33
CA MET A 137 4.40 -7.19 -4.99
C MET A 137 3.75 -6.55 -6.23
N GLN A 138 4.44 -6.51 -7.38
CA GLN A 138 3.84 -6.03 -8.63
C GLN A 138 2.63 -6.89 -9.03
N GLU A 139 2.76 -8.21 -8.96
CA GLU A 139 1.65 -9.12 -9.29
C GLU A 139 0.53 -9.04 -8.24
N ARG A 140 0.84 -8.95 -6.95
CA ARG A 140 -0.15 -8.73 -5.88
C ARG A 140 -0.91 -7.43 -6.05
N VAL A 141 -0.23 -6.34 -6.40
CA VAL A 141 -0.87 -5.05 -6.70
C VAL A 141 -1.73 -5.16 -7.96
N ARG A 142 -1.26 -5.86 -8.99
CA ARG A 142 -2.02 -6.08 -10.23
C ARG A 142 -3.31 -6.87 -9.94
N LEU A 143 -3.21 -7.98 -9.20
CA LEU A 143 -4.36 -8.79 -8.77
C LEU A 143 -5.28 -8.01 -7.82
N TRP A 144 -4.75 -7.15 -6.96
CA TRP A 144 -5.55 -6.28 -6.10
C TRP A 144 -6.28 -5.17 -6.86
N ARG A 145 -5.66 -4.63 -7.92
CA ARG A 145 -6.30 -3.66 -8.82
C ARG A 145 -7.37 -4.30 -9.70
N GLN A 146 -7.24 -5.59 -10.00
CA GLN A 146 -8.32 -6.33 -10.64
C GLN A 146 -9.48 -6.35 -9.65
N ARG A 147 -10.51 -5.57 -9.97
CA ARG A 147 -11.74 -5.56 -9.20
C ARG A 147 -12.24 -6.99 -9.15
N ASP A 148 -12.45 -7.51 -7.94
CA ASP A 148 -13.02 -8.84 -7.76
C ASP A 148 -14.35 -8.86 -8.52
N SER A 149 -14.41 -9.66 -9.60
CA SER A 149 -15.60 -9.75 -10.44
C SER A 149 -16.84 -10.14 -9.64
N SER A 150 -16.68 -10.80 -8.49
CA SER A 150 -17.76 -11.15 -7.57
C SER A 150 -18.33 -9.95 -6.80
N ALA A 151 -17.63 -8.81 -6.77
CA ALA A 151 -18.08 -7.57 -6.12
C ALA A 151 -18.92 -6.68 -7.05
N ALA A 152 -18.99 -6.97 -8.35
CA ALA A 152 -19.87 -6.24 -9.26
C ALA A 152 -21.34 -6.42 -8.87
N GLY A 153 -22.09 -5.33 -8.81
CA GLY A 153 -23.50 -5.32 -8.42
C GLY A 153 -23.75 -5.48 -6.91
N ARG A 154 -22.71 -5.52 -6.07
CA ARG A 154 -22.87 -5.56 -4.61
C ARG A 154 -22.75 -4.16 -4.00
N ILE A 155 -23.52 -3.93 -2.94
CA ILE A 155 -23.50 -2.68 -2.17
C ILE A 155 -23.13 -3.03 -0.73
N GLU A 156 -22.20 -2.27 -0.18
CA GLU A 156 -21.69 -2.47 1.18
C GLU A 156 -21.81 -1.17 1.98
N LYS A 157 -22.12 -1.31 3.27
CA LYS A 157 -22.03 -0.18 4.21
C LYS A 157 -20.57 -0.01 4.63
N ARG A 158 -20.00 1.17 4.41
CA ARG A 158 -18.62 1.45 4.80
C ARG A 158 -18.56 2.31 6.06
N HIS A 159 -17.98 1.76 7.12
CA HIS A 159 -17.70 2.52 8.34
C HIS A 159 -16.59 3.56 8.12
N GLY A 160 -16.75 4.75 8.72
CA GLY A 160 -15.80 5.87 8.61
C GLY A 160 -16.11 6.89 7.51
N PHE A 161 -17.10 6.63 6.64
CA PHE A 161 -17.56 7.54 5.59
C PHE A 161 -19.05 7.92 5.80
N GLY A 162 -19.39 8.37 7.01
CA GLY A 162 -20.74 8.83 7.35
C GLY A 162 -21.84 7.76 7.34
N ASN A 163 -21.48 6.47 7.50
CA ASN A 163 -22.42 5.34 7.39
C ASN A 163 -23.11 5.25 6.01
N THR A 164 -22.39 5.63 4.95
CA THR A 164 -22.93 5.67 3.58
C THR A 164 -22.81 4.30 2.91
N SER A 165 -23.83 3.93 2.14
CA SER A 165 -23.81 2.76 1.26
C SER A 165 -22.98 3.08 0.01
N VAL A 166 -21.99 2.23 -0.27
CA VAL A 166 -21.08 2.38 -1.42
C VAL A 166 -21.13 1.14 -2.29
N VAL A 167 -20.83 1.29 -3.58
CA VAL A 167 -20.66 0.13 -4.46
C VAL A 167 -19.42 -0.66 -4.02
N ALA A 168 -19.58 -1.96 -3.81
CA ALA A 168 -18.54 -2.85 -3.31
C ALA A 168 -17.30 -2.85 -4.23
N GLY A 169 -16.12 -2.80 -3.61
CA GLY A 169 -14.86 -2.65 -4.33
C GLY A 169 -14.59 -1.24 -4.88
N THR A 170 -15.45 -0.27 -4.59
CA THR A 170 -15.24 1.14 -4.95
C THR A 170 -15.38 2.06 -3.73
N ARG A 171 -15.06 3.34 -3.93
CA ARG A 171 -15.35 4.42 -2.95
C ARG A 171 -16.51 5.31 -3.41
N ILE A 172 -17.36 4.82 -4.32
CA ILE A 172 -18.41 5.60 -4.96
C ILE A 172 -19.72 5.40 -4.19
N PRO A 173 -20.29 6.47 -3.59
CA PRO A 173 -21.55 6.39 -2.88
C PRO A 173 -22.71 6.05 -3.81
N VAL A 174 -23.64 5.22 -3.32
CA VAL A 174 -24.91 4.95 -4.01
C VAL A 174 -25.69 6.24 -4.25
N GLY A 175 -25.67 7.16 -3.28
CA GLY A 175 -26.33 8.47 -3.41
C GLY A 175 -25.83 9.30 -4.60
N ASN A 176 -24.54 9.22 -4.93
CA ASN A 176 -24.00 9.94 -6.09
C ASN A 176 -24.56 9.34 -7.39
N ILE A 177 -24.58 8.01 -7.51
CA ILE A 177 -25.10 7.32 -8.69
C ILE A 177 -26.59 7.66 -8.90
N LYS A 178 -27.37 7.66 -7.82
CA LYS A 178 -28.78 8.07 -7.85
C LYS A 178 -28.95 9.52 -8.28
N ALA A 179 -28.16 10.45 -7.74
CA ALA A 179 -28.21 11.86 -8.12
C ALA A 179 -27.91 12.10 -9.61
N PHE A 180 -26.96 11.35 -10.19
CA PHE A 180 -26.71 11.39 -11.64
C PHE A 180 -27.92 10.91 -12.44
N ALA A 181 -28.54 9.79 -12.05
CA ALA A 181 -29.72 9.26 -12.73
C ALA A 181 -30.93 10.21 -12.62
N GLU A 182 -31.15 10.81 -11.44
CA GLU A 182 -32.16 11.86 -11.22
C GLU A 182 -31.91 13.10 -12.09
N SER A 183 -30.65 13.40 -12.37
CA SER A 183 -30.24 14.47 -13.29
C SER A 183 -30.37 14.09 -14.78
N GLY A 184 -30.94 12.91 -15.09
CA GLY A 184 -31.21 12.44 -16.46
C GLY A 184 -30.04 11.72 -17.14
N TYR A 185 -28.98 11.34 -16.40
CA TYR A 185 -27.86 10.59 -16.99
C TYR A 185 -28.25 9.14 -17.24
N SER A 186 -27.93 8.64 -18.43
CA SER A 186 -28.02 7.21 -18.75
C SER A 186 -26.94 6.40 -18.03
N ILE A 187 -27.16 5.09 -17.87
CA ILE A 187 -26.19 4.16 -17.27
C ILE A 187 -24.81 4.29 -17.94
N GLU A 188 -24.75 4.40 -19.27
CA GLU A 188 -23.50 4.52 -20.01
C GLU A 188 -22.78 5.86 -19.78
N GLN A 189 -23.51 6.93 -19.50
CA GLN A 189 -22.90 8.20 -19.10
C GLN A 189 -22.36 8.13 -17.68
N ILE A 190 -23.09 7.51 -16.76
CA ILE A 190 -22.63 7.29 -15.37
C ILE A 190 -21.35 6.45 -15.36
N MET A 191 -21.27 5.40 -16.19
CA MET A 191 -20.05 4.59 -16.33
C MET A 191 -18.89 5.36 -16.97
N ARG A 192 -19.15 6.36 -17.81
CA ARG A 192 -18.09 7.24 -18.34
C ARG A 192 -17.53 8.17 -17.27
N GLU A 193 -18.40 8.70 -16.41
CA GLU A 193 -17.98 9.52 -15.26
C GLU A 193 -17.26 8.68 -14.19
N TYR A 194 -17.67 7.43 -14.03
CA TYR A 194 -17.07 6.46 -13.12
C TYR A 194 -16.58 5.20 -13.85
N PRO A 195 -15.41 5.26 -14.50
CA PRO A 195 -14.88 4.15 -15.32
C PRO A 195 -14.63 2.85 -14.55
N THR A 196 -14.62 2.90 -13.22
CA THR A 196 -14.47 1.72 -12.36
C THR A 196 -15.79 0.98 -12.15
N LEU A 197 -16.93 1.58 -12.47
CA LEU A 197 -18.25 0.96 -12.37
C LEU A 197 -18.57 0.09 -13.58
N THR A 198 -19.22 -1.04 -13.30
CA THR A 198 -19.86 -1.89 -14.30
C THR A 198 -21.34 -1.54 -14.41
N ARG A 199 -21.99 -1.98 -15.49
CA ARG A 199 -23.44 -1.83 -15.67
C ARG A 199 -24.22 -2.39 -14.47
N SER A 200 -23.83 -3.56 -13.98
CA SER A 200 -24.45 -4.22 -12.83
C SER A 200 -24.34 -3.39 -11.55
N ASP A 201 -23.26 -2.63 -11.36
CA ASP A 201 -23.13 -1.73 -10.20
C ASP A 201 -24.11 -0.58 -10.23
N VAL A 202 -24.26 0.04 -11.41
CA VAL A 202 -25.17 1.17 -11.58
C VAL A 202 -26.61 0.68 -11.38
N GLU A 203 -26.97 -0.44 -11.98
CA GLU A 203 -28.30 -1.05 -11.81
C GLU A 203 -28.58 -1.40 -10.34
N ALA A 204 -27.63 -2.04 -9.66
CA ALA A 204 -27.76 -2.36 -8.24
C ALA A 204 -27.90 -1.10 -7.37
N ALA A 205 -27.11 -0.05 -7.65
CA ALA A 205 -27.17 1.22 -6.91
C ALA A 205 -28.52 1.93 -7.10
N LEU A 206 -29.09 1.89 -8.30
CA LEU A 206 -30.41 2.46 -8.57
C LEU A 206 -31.52 1.66 -7.89
N ALA A 207 -31.42 0.33 -7.87
CA ALA A 207 -32.39 -0.56 -7.21
C ALA A 207 -32.27 -0.59 -5.66
N PHE A 208 -31.20 -0.03 -5.09
CA PHE A 208 -30.95 -0.09 -3.66
C PHE A 208 -31.75 0.94 -2.88
N ASP A 209 -32.72 0.51 -2.07
CA ASP A 209 -33.40 1.40 -1.13
C ASP A 209 -32.61 1.53 0.17
N SER A 210 -32.26 2.78 0.51
CA SER A 210 -31.51 3.11 1.73
C SER A 210 -32.37 3.08 3.01
N ALA A 211 -33.55 2.47 2.97
CA ALA A 211 -34.47 2.41 4.10
C ALA A 211 -34.07 1.31 5.09
N ALA A 212 -33.01 1.57 5.88
CA ALA A 212 -32.73 1.04 7.23
C ALA A 212 -31.42 1.61 7.80
#